data_AF-A0A8S9HTH2-F1
#
_entry.id   AF-A0A8S9HTH2-F1
#
_cell.length_a   1.000
_cell.length_b   1.000
_cell.length_c   1.000
_cell.angle_alpha   90.00
_cell.angle_beta   90.00
_cell.angle_gamma   90.00
#
_symmetry.space_group_name_H-M   'P 1'
#
loop_
_entity.id
_entity.type
_entity.pdbx_description
1 polymer ?
#
loop_
_entity_poly.entity_id
_entity_poly.type
_entity_poly.pdbx_seq_one_letter_code
_entity_poly.pdbx_strand_id
1 'polypeptide(L)'
;MESNTNNGNNHKAKVSLVLSTDAKPRLKWTCELHHRFIEAVNQLGGPNKATPKGLMKAMEIPGLTLYHLKSHLQKYRLGKSLKFDDNKLEDIISSY
;
A
#
# COMPACT_ATOMS: atom_id res chain seq x y z
N MET A 1 -21.85 14.15 40.74
CA MET A 1 -22.56 15.30 40.15
C MET A 1 -21.59 16.47 40.27
N GLU A 2 -20.54 16.49 39.44
CA GLU A 2 -20.49 17.28 38.17
C GLU A 2 -20.56 18.78 38.48
N SER A 3 -19.55 19.62 38.20
CA SER A 3 -18.93 19.80 36.89
C SER A 3 -17.57 20.52 36.91
N ASN A 4 -16.83 20.19 35.86
CA ASN A 4 -15.67 20.77 35.19
C ASN A 4 -15.74 22.30 34.91
N THR A 5 -14.59 23.01 34.97
CA THR A 5 -14.26 24.09 34.02
C THR A 5 -12.76 24.40 33.95
N ASN A 6 -12.34 24.66 32.72
CA ASN A 6 -11.00 24.79 32.18
C ASN A 6 -10.36 26.19 32.34
N ASN A 7 -9.05 26.19 32.08
CA ASN A 7 -8.31 27.13 31.22
C ASN A 7 -7.43 28.20 31.92
N GLY A 8 -6.13 28.05 31.68
CA GLY A 8 -5.08 28.99 32.04
C GLY A 8 -3.88 28.75 31.14
N ASN A 9 -4.01 29.15 29.88
CA ASN A 9 -2.95 29.28 28.88
C ASN A 9 -1.64 29.75 29.50
N ASN A 10 -0.54 29.00 29.32
CA ASN A 10 0.75 29.66 29.17
C ASN A 10 1.88 28.79 28.61
N HIS A 11 2.59 29.43 27.69
CA HIS A 11 3.98 29.22 27.31
C HIS A 11 4.33 28.06 26.37
N LYS A 12 4.42 28.44 25.08
CA LYS A 12 5.71 28.49 24.39
C LYS A 12 6.57 27.24 24.53
N ALA A 13 6.25 26.25 23.71
CA ALA A 13 7.29 25.43 23.11
C ALA A 13 6.95 25.30 21.64
N LYS A 14 7.81 25.84 20.77
CA LYS A 14 7.82 25.49 19.36
C LYS A 14 7.80 23.97 19.31
N VAL A 15 6.67 23.39 18.90
CA VAL A 15 6.58 21.96 18.65
C VAL A 15 7.63 21.65 17.61
N SER A 16 8.70 21.02 18.08
CA SER A 16 9.75 20.47 17.25
C SER A 16 9.04 19.63 16.21
N LEU A 17 9.15 20.03 14.94
CA LEU A 17 8.71 19.23 13.80
C LEU A 17 9.65 18.01 13.75
N VAL A 18 9.45 17.05 14.65
CA VAL A 18 10.11 15.76 14.59
C VAL A 18 9.35 14.91 13.58
N LEU A 19 9.46 15.29 12.30
CA LEU A 19 9.11 14.44 11.18
C LEU A 19 10.23 13.42 10.98
N SER A 20 10.30 12.40 11.84
CA SER A 20 11.17 11.20 11.70
C SER A 20 10.93 10.32 12.93
N THR A 21 10.33 9.14 12.88
CA THR A 21 10.74 7.99 12.09
C THR A 21 9.66 6.89 12.23
N ASP A 22 8.70 6.78 11.31
CA ASP A 22 8.12 5.44 11.08
C ASP A 22 9.12 4.71 10.18
N ALA A 23 10.20 4.22 10.79
CA ALA A 23 11.23 3.43 10.12
C ALA A 23 10.72 2.01 9.80
N LYS A 24 9.45 1.88 9.39
CA LYS A 24 8.99 0.67 8.73
C LYS A 24 9.68 0.65 7.37
N PRO A 25 10.54 -0.33 7.08
CA PRO A 25 11.14 -0.44 5.76
C PRO A 25 10.00 -0.43 4.74
N ARG A 26 10.04 0.55 3.82
CA ARG A 26 9.06 0.63 2.74
C ARG A 26 9.07 -0.71 2.03
N LEU A 27 7.88 -1.31 1.86
CA LEU A 27 7.76 -2.56 1.14
C LEU A 27 8.24 -2.32 -0.30
N LYS A 28 9.25 -3.09 -0.71
CA LYS A 28 9.77 -3.09 -2.08
C LYS A 28 9.06 -4.18 -2.88
N TRP A 29 8.53 -3.83 -4.03
CA TRP A 29 7.93 -4.79 -4.95
C TRP A 29 9.00 -5.53 -5.75
N THR A 30 9.62 -6.53 -5.13
CA THR A 30 10.57 -7.42 -5.83
C THR A 30 9.87 -8.22 -6.93
N CYS A 31 10.62 -8.67 -7.94
CA CYS A 31 10.08 -9.50 -9.03
C CYS A 31 9.34 -10.74 -8.49
N GLU A 32 9.89 -11.40 -7.47
CA GLU A 32 9.24 -12.55 -6.80
C GLU A 32 7.90 -12.16 -6.15
N LEU A 33 7.87 -11.02 -5.44
CA LEU A 33 6.65 -10.52 -4.81
C LEU A 33 5.58 -10.15 -5.86
N HIS A 34 6.03 -9.58 -6.99
CA HIS A 34 5.17 -9.25 -8.12
C HIS A 34 4.62 -10.51 -8.79
N HIS A 35 5.46 -11.53 -9.01
CA HIS A 35 5.04 -12.80 -9.61
C HIS A 35 3.90 -13.44 -8.80
N ARG A 36 4.07 -13.54 -7.49
CA ARG A 36 3.02 -14.04 -6.58
C ARG A 36 1.76 -13.19 -6.63
N PHE A 37 1.89 -11.87 -6.80
CA PHE A 37 0.75 -10.98 -6.99
C PHE A 37 0.00 -11.29 -8.29
N ILE A 38 0.70 -11.48 -9.41
CA ILE A 38 0.05 -11.83 -10.69
C ILE A 38 -0.63 -13.20 -10.60
N GLU A 39 0.02 -14.20 -10.01
CA GLU A 39 -0.60 -15.51 -9.77
C GLU A 39 -1.88 -15.37 -8.95
N ALA A 40 -1.84 -14.62 -7.85
CA ALA A 40 -3.02 -14.38 -7.02
C ALA A 40 -4.12 -13.60 -7.79
N VAL A 41 -3.75 -12.61 -8.61
CA VAL A 41 -4.71 -11.90 -9.48
C VAL A 41 -5.35 -12.85 -10.49
N ASN A 42 -4.56 -13.74 -11.11
CA ASN A 42 -5.04 -14.71 -12.08
C ASN A 42 -5.98 -15.74 -11.43
N GLN A 43 -5.63 -16.23 -10.24
CA GLN A 43 -6.48 -17.12 -9.45
C GLN A 43 -7.84 -16.47 -9.08
N LEU A 44 -7.86 -15.16 -8.85
CA LEU A 44 -9.08 -14.39 -8.57
C LEU A 44 -9.88 -14.02 -9.85
N GLY A 45 -9.48 -14.51 -11.03
CA GLY A 45 -10.17 -14.26 -12.30
C GLY A 45 -9.77 -12.95 -12.99
N GLY A 46 -8.55 -12.47 -12.73
CA GLY A 46 -7.94 -11.34 -13.41
C GLY A 46 -8.07 -10.00 -12.68
N PRO A 47 -7.42 -8.92 -13.21
CA PRO A 47 -7.30 -7.63 -12.53
C PRO A 47 -8.64 -7.01 -12.15
N ASN A 48 -9.68 -7.19 -12.96
CA ASN A 48 -11.00 -6.59 -12.73
C ASN A 48 -11.78 -7.28 -11.60
N LYS A 49 -11.55 -8.58 -11.39
CA LYS A 49 -12.23 -9.39 -10.36
C LYS A 49 -11.43 -9.51 -9.06
N ALA A 50 -10.11 -9.37 -9.12
CA ALA A 50 -9.25 -9.39 -7.96
C ALA A 50 -9.64 -8.30 -6.95
N THR A 51 -9.70 -8.65 -5.66
CA THR A 51 -9.94 -7.70 -4.56
C THR A 51 -8.70 -7.62 -3.66
N PRO A 52 -8.39 -6.46 -3.05
CA PRO A 52 -7.25 -6.36 -2.14
C PRO A 52 -7.30 -7.37 -0.98
N LYS A 53 -8.50 -7.66 -0.46
CA LYS A 53 -8.70 -8.68 0.58
C LYS A 53 -8.41 -10.09 0.06
N GLY A 54 -8.87 -10.43 -1.14
CA GLY A 54 -8.58 -11.71 -1.78
C GLY A 54 -7.10 -11.91 -2.02
N LEU A 55 -6.42 -10.86 -2.52
CA LEU A 55 -4.97 -10.90 -2.76
C LEU A 55 -4.17 -11.06 -1.47
N MET A 56 -4.59 -10.40 -0.38
CA MET A 56 -3.93 -10.54 0.92
C MET A 56 -4.02 -11.98 1.44
N LYS A 57 -5.18 -12.62 1.27
CA LYS A 57 -5.40 -14.02 1.65
C LYS A 57 -4.71 -15.01 0.71
N ALA A 58 -4.53 -14.67 -0.56
CA ALA A 58 -3.87 -15.55 -1.53
C ALA A 58 -2.34 -15.51 -1.42
N MET A 59 -1.77 -14.33 -1.10
CA MET A 59 -0.32 -14.17 -0.99
C MET A 59 0.21 -14.54 0.41
N GLU A 60 -0.58 -14.30 1.46
CA GLU A 60 -0.25 -14.63 2.87
C GLU A 60 1.14 -14.14 3.34
N ILE A 61 1.62 -13.01 2.80
CA ILE A 61 2.97 -12.50 3.08
C ILE A 61 2.97 -11.64 4.35
N PRO A 62 3.77 -12.00 5.37
CA PRO A 62 3.90 -11.20 6.59
C PRO A 62 4.41 -9.78 6.27
N GLY A 63 3.73 -8.77 6.82
CA GLY A 63 4.08 -7.36 6.60
C GLY A 63 3.50 -6.74 5.31
N LEU A 64 2.86 -7.53 4.44
CA LEU A 64 2.08 -7.00 3.34
C LEU A 64 0.71 -6.54 3.87
N THR A 65 0.31 -5.33 3.51
CA THR A 65 -0.96 -4.73 3.96
C THR A 65 -1.91 -4.55 2.79
N LEU A 66 -3.20 -4.41 3.09
CA LEU A 66 -4.21 -4.05 2.10
C LEU A 66 -3.88 -2.76 1.35
N TYR A 67 -3.16 -1.83 1.99
CA TYR A 67 -2.73 -0.58 1.36
C TYR A 67 -1.77 -0.84 0.20
N HIS A 68 -0.73 -1.66 0.43
CA HIS A 68 0.23 -2.05 -0.60
C HIS A 68 -0.47 -2.73 -1.78
N LEU A 69 -1.40 -3.65 -1.49
CA LEU A 69 -2.15 -4.37 -2.52
C LEU A 69 -3.10 -3.47 -3.29
N LYS A 70 -3.78 -2.54 -2.61
CA LYS A 70 -4.72 -1.60 -3.25
C LYS A 70 -3.99 -0.65 -4.19
N SER A 71 -2.90 -0.02 -3.74
CA SER A 71 -2.12 0.91 -4.58
C SER A 71 -1.50 0.20 -5.78
N HIS A 72 -0.99 -1.03 -5.57
CA HIS A 72 -0.43 -1.86 -6.63
C HIS A 72 -1.46 -2.32 -7.65
N LEU A 73 -2.60 -2.84 -7.17
CA LEU A 73 -3.70 -3.27 -8.03
C LEU A 73 -4.30 -2.12 -8.83
N GLN A 74 -4.37 -0.92 -8.25
CA GLN A 74 -4.79 0.28 -8.97
C GLN A 74 -3.85 0.59 -10.14
N LYS A 75 -2.53 0.60 -9.90
CA LYS A 75 -1.53 0.81 -10.97
C LYS A 75 -1.59 -0.29 -12.03
N TYR A 76 -1.68 -1.55 -11.61
CA TYR A 76 -1.77 -2.71 -12.50
C TYR A 76 -2.99 -2.64 -13.43
N ARG A 77 -4.16 -2.25 -12.90
CA ARG A 77 -5.38 -2.05 -13.70
C ARG A 77 -5.25 -0.93 -14.73
N LEU A 78 -4.73 0.22 -14.31
CA LEU A 78 -4.55 1.38 -15.19
C LEU A 78 -3.55 1.06 -16.31
N GLY A 79 -2.47 0.36 -15.99
CA GLY A 79 -1.47 -0.08 -16.97
C GLY A 79 -2.02 -1.07 -17.99
N LYS A 80 -2.75 -2.10 -17.55
CA LYS A 80 -3.44 -3.06 -18.43
C LYS A 80 -4.49 -2.38 -19.32
N SER A 81 -5.16 -1.33 -18.83
CA SER A 81 -6.16 -0.60 -19.62
C SER A 81 -5.54 0.32 -20.68
N LEU A 82 -4.31 0.80 -20.48
CA LEU A 82 -3.69 1.81 -21.32
C LEU A 82 -2.79 1.23 -22.43
N LYS A 83 -2.83 -0.09 -22.69
CA LYS A 83 -1.97 -0.76 -23.69
C LYS A 83 -0.49 -0.40 -23.55
N PHE A 84 -0.01 -0.16 -22.33
CA PHE A 84 1.43 -0.17 -22.11
C PHE A 84 1.90 -1.59 -22.33
N ASP A 85 2.92 -1.76 -23.19
CA ASP A 85 3.52 -3.05 -23.48
C ASP A 85 3.74 -3.83 -22.18
N ASP A 86 3.20 -5.05 -22.10
CA ASP A 86 3.16 -5.84 -20.86
C ASP A 86 4.55 -5.95 -20.19
N ASN A 87 5.63 -5.95 -20.98
CA ASN A 87 7.01 -6.02 -20.50
C ASN A 87 7.52 -4.74 -19.81
N LYS A 88 6.97 -3.56 -20.12
CA LYS A 88 7.40 -2.27 -19.53
C LYS A 88 6.65 -1.97 -18.23
N LEU A 89 5.46 -2.55 -18.05
CA LEU A 89 4.67 -2.38 -16.84
C LEU A 89 5.30 -3.07 -15.64
N GLU A 90 5.86 -4.27 -15.85
CA GLU A 90 6.58 -5.07 -14.85
C GLU A 90 7.71 -4.26 -14.21
N ASP A 91 8.49 -3.53 -15.02
CA ASP A 91 9.64 -2.74 -14.56
C ASP A 91 9.20 -1.48 -13.79
N ILE A 92 8.11 -0.82 -14.22
CA ILE A 92 7.56 0.36 -13.52
C ILE A 92 6.92 -0.04 -12.19
N ILE A 93 6.30 -1.21 -12.13
CA ILE A 93 5.58 -1.68 -10.96
C ILE A 93 6.53 -2.35 -9.95
N SER A 94 7.67 -2.90 -10.39
CA SER A 94 8.69 -3.52 -9.54
C SER A 94 9.77 -2.54 -9.02
N SER A 95 9.94 -1.35 -9.61
CA SER A 95 11.02 -0.41 -9.23
C SER A 95 10.73 0.53 -8.04
N TYR A 96 9.61 0.35 -7.32
CA TYR A 96 9.25 1.13 -6.11
C TYR A 96 9.08 0.25 -4.87
#